data_AF-M6WDS5-F1
#
_entry.id   AF-M6WDS5-F1
#
_cell.length_a   1.000
_cell.length_b   1.000
_cell.length_c   1.000
_cell.angle_alpha   90.00
_cell.angle_beta   90.00
_cell.angle_gamma   90.00
#
_symmetry.space_group_name_H-M   'P 1'
#
loop_
_entity.id
_entity.type
_entity.pdbx_description
1 polymer ?
#
loop_
_entity_poly.entity_id
_entity_poly.type
_entity_poly.pdbx_seq_one_letter_code
_entity_poly.pdbx_strand_id
1 'polypeptide(L)' 'MTTAERITLLRRRILLSKLYKKDGSRRSNIEIIENLLSRCAIQDTFIQDRKLEGEFSEWSNENLIEGRNNNET' A
#
# COMPACT_ATOMS: atom_id res chain seq x y z
N MET A 1 -0.63 1.05 27.08
CA MET A 1 -0.94 0.94 25.64
C MET A 1 -0.30 -0.33 25.10
N THR A 2 -1.11 -1.27 24.63
CA THR A 2 -0.65 -2.57 24.11
C THR A 2 -0.07 -2.43 22.69
N THR A 3 0.64 -3.45 22.21
CA THR A 3 1.15 -3.50 20.83
C THR A 3 0.01 -3.39 19.80
N ALA A 4 -1.12 -4.04 20.05
CA ALA A 4 -2.29 -3.97 19.17
C ALA A 4 -2.88 -2.54 19.09
N GLU A 5 -2.95 -1.84 20.22
CA GLU A 5 -3.40 -0.45 20.27
C GLU A 5 -2.43 0.48 19.52
N ARG A 6 -1.12 0.26 19.66
CA ARG A 6 -0.08 0.99 18.91
C ARG A 6 -0.24 0.81 17.41
N ILE A 7 -0.44 -0.42 16.95
CA ILE A 7 -0.65 -0.74 15.54
C ILE A 7 -1.91 -0.06 15.03
N THR A 8 -3.00 -0.14 15.79
CA THR A 8 -4.29 0.46 15.40
C THR A 8 -4.19 1.98 15.29
N LEU A 9 -3.55 2.64 16.28
CA LEU A 9 -3.33 4.08 16.25
C LEU A 9 -2.46 4.50 15.07
N LEU A 10 -1.40 3.75 14.79
CA LEU A 10 -0.52 4.02 13.64
C LEU A 10 -1.28 3.90 12.32
N ARG A 11 -2.06 2.83 12.13
CA ARG A 11 -2.91 2.64 10.94
C ARG A 11 -3.87 3.81 10.75
N ARG A 12 -4.51 4.28 11.83
CA ARG A 12 -5.41 5.44 11.78
C ARG A 12 -4.67 6.72 11.38
N ARG A 13 -3.48 6.96 11.93
CA ARG A 13 -2.66 8.13 11.57
C ARG A 13 -2.23 8.11 10.10
N ILE A 14 -1.84 6.95 9.58
CA ILE A 14 -1.49 6.77 8.17
C ILE A 14 -2.72 7.02 7.27
N LEU A 15 -3.90 6.55 7.66
CA LEU A 15 -5.13 6.82 6.91
C LEU A 15 -5.42 8.33 6.85
N LEU A 16 -5.36 9.01 8.01
CA LEU A 16 -5.60 10.45 8.07
C LEU A 16 -4.56 11.23 7.26
N SER A 17 -3.28 10.85 7.31
CA SER A 17 -2.25 11.54 6.51
C SER A 17 -2.43 11.37 5.01
N LYS A 18 -3.10 10.31 4.56
CA LYS A 18 -3.51 10.09 3.15
C LYS A 18 -4.79 10.82 2.77
N LEU A 19 -5.72 11.01 3.71
CA LEU A 19 -6.98 11.71 3.46
C LEU A 19 -6.86 13.24 3.56
N TYR A 20 -5.92 13.75 4.37
CA TYR A 20 -5.82 15.18 4.66
C TYR A 20 -4.46 15.75 4.26
N LYS A 21 -4.48 16.97 3.72
CA LYS A 21 -3.31 17.81 3.46
C LYS A 21 -2.73 18.32 4.78
N LYS A 22 -1.53 18.92 4.71
CA LYS A 22 -0.84 19.48 5.88
C LYS A 22 -1.60 20.64 6.54
N ASP A 23 -2.42 21.35 5.76
CA ASP A 23 -3.28 22.44 6.24
C ASP A 23 -4.59 21.93 6.88
N GLY A 24 -4.81 20.62 6.95
CA GLY A 24 -6.02 20.01 7.51
C GLY A 24 -7.19 19.92 6.52
N SER A 25 -7.06 20.39 5.29
CA SER A 25 -8.07 20.22 4.25
C SER A 25 -8.10 18.78 3.72
N ARG A 26 -9.27 18.30 3.30
CA ARG A 26 -9.43 16.94 2.74
C ARG A 26 -8.89 16.92 1.31
N ARG A 27 -8.13 15.88 0.97
CA ARG A 27 -7.70 15.64 -0.41
C ARG A 27 -8.89 15.30 -1.30
N SER A 28 -8.85 15.80 -2.53
CA SER A 28 -9.78 15.39 -3.57
C SER A 28 -9.49 13.96 -4.04
N ASN A 29 -10.45 13.33 -4.70
CA ASN A 29 -10.23 11.99 -5.27
C ASN A 29 -9.07 11.98 -6.28
N ILE A 30 -8.91 13.05 -7.06
CA ILE A 30 -7.82 13.19 -8.03
C ILE A 30 -6.47 13.23 -7.30
N GLU A 31 -6.35 14.05 -6.24
CA GLU A 31 -5.12 14.14 -5.45
C GLU A 31 -4.77 12.82 -4.76
N ILE A 32 -5.78 12.05 -4.34
CA ILE A 32 -5.57 10.70 -3.79
C ILE A 32 -5.03 9.76 -4.86
N ILE A 33 -5.64 9.76 -6.06
CA ILE A 33 -5.20 8.94 -7.20
C ILE A 33 -3.77 9.30 -7.60
N GLU A 34 -3.44 10.58 -7.76
CA GLU A 34 -2.09 11.03 -8.09
C GLU A 34 -1.05 10.60 -7.04
N ASN A 35 -1.40 10.68 -5.75
CA ASN A 35 -0.52 10.21 -4.69
C ASN A 35 -0.28 8.70 -4.76
N LEU A 36 -1.33 7.93 -5.05
CA LEU A 36 -1.22 6.48 -5.21
C LEU A 36 -0.36 6.12 -6.43
N LEU A 37 -0.62 6.75 -7.59
CA LEU A 37 0.16 6.54 -8.81
C LEU A 37 1.64 6.90 -8.61
N SER A 38 1.93 7.99 -7.92
CA SER A 38 3.30 8.38 -7.58
C SER A 38 4.01 7.33 -6.72
N ARG A 39 3.28 6.69 -5.79
CA ARG A 39 3.84 5.61 -4.96
C ARG A 39 4.08 4.33 -5.77
N CYS A 40 3.15 3.97 -6.66
CA CYS A 40 3.34 2.86 -7.60
C CYS A 40 4.59 3.09 -8.45
N ALA A 41 4.73 4.26 -9.07
CA ALA A 41 5.88 4.59 -9.90
C ALA A 41 7.22 4.46 -9.13
N ILE A 42 7.29 4.96 -7.89
CA ILE A 42 8.48 4.81 -7.04
C ILE A 42 8.79 3.34 -6.75
N GLN A 43 7.77 2.53 -6.46
CA GLN A 43 7.92 1.10 -6.21
C GLN A 43 8.38 0.36 -7.47
N ASP A 44 7.79 0.66 -8.62
CA ASP A 44 8.16 0.07 -9.89
C ASP A 44 9.63 0.36 -10.22
N THR A 45 10.05 1.62 -10.07
CA THR A 45 11.47 1.99 -10.23
C THR A 45 12.37 1.24 -9.26
N PHE A 46 11.99 1.11 -7.99
CA PHE A 46 12.79 0.36 -7.01
C PHE A 46 12.95 -1.11 -7.40
N ILE A 47 11.87 -1.76 -7.86
CA ILE A 47 11.90 -3.16 -8.31
C ILE A 47 12.83 -3.30 -9.51
N GLN A 48 12.72 -2.39 -10.49
CA GLN A 48 13.55 -2.37 -11.69
C GLN A 48 15.03 -2.15 -11.37
N ASP A 49 15.35 -1.14 -10.55
CA ASP A 49 16.71 -0.81 -10.14
C ASP A 49 17.41 -1.98 -9.43
N ARG A 50 16.63 -2.79 -8.71
CA ARG A 50 17.10 -3.96 -7.97
C ARG A 50 17.05 -5.26 -8.78
N LYS A 51 16.53 -5.23 -10.02
CA LYS A 51 16.33 -6.40 -10.87
C LYS A 51 15.45 -7.47 -10.22
N LEU A 52 14.43 -7.04 -9.47
CA LEU A 52 13.54 -7.90 -8.69
C LEU A 52 12.23 -8.25 -9.44
N GLU A 53 12.11 -7.92 -10.72
CA GLU A 53 10.86 -8.09 -11.49
C GLU A 53 10.40 -9.55 -11.50
N GLY A 54 11.33 -10.49 -11.65
CA GLY A 54 11.06 -11.93 -11.62
C GLY A 54 10.56 -12.40 -10.26
N GLU A 55 11.34 -12.13 -9.20
CA GLU A 55 10.97 -12.48 -7.81
C GLU A 55 9.63 -11.86 -7.39
N PHE A 56 9.39 -10.61 -7.76
CA PHE A 56 8.14 -9.93 -7.48
C PHE A 56 6.96 -10.58 -8.21
N SER A 57 7.14 -10.97 -9.48
CA SER A 57 6.10 -11.66 -10.25
C SER A 57 5.79 -13.04 -9.68
N GLU A 58 6.80 -13.80 -9.27
CA GLU A 58 6.64 -15.11 -8.64
C GLU A 58 5.88 -14.99 -7.31
N TRP A 59 6.35 -14.10 -6.43
CA TRP A 59 5.69 -13.80 -5.16
C TRP A 59 4.24 -13.34 -5.35
N SER A 60 3.97 -12.48 -6.34
CA SER A 60 2.60 -12.02 -6.63
C SER A 60 1.69 -13.16 -7.07
N ASN A 61 2.20 -14.11 -7.86
CA ASN A 61 1.43 -15.28 -8.29
C ASN A 61 1.12 -16.23 -7.11
N GLU A 62 2.09 -16.46 -6.23
CA GLU A 62 1.89 -17.28 -5.03
C GLU A 62 0.75 -16.73 -4.15
N ASN A 63 0.74 -15.42 -3.89
CA ASN A 63 -0.34 -14.77 -3.11
C ASN A 63 -1.71 -14.88 -3.77
N LEU A 64 -1.79 -14.83 -5.11
CA LEU A 64 -3.05 -15.00 -5.84
C LEU A 64 -3.59 -16.43 -5.69
N ILE A 65 -2.70 -17.43 -5.74
CA ILE A 65 -3.05 -18.83 -5.55
C ILE A 65 -3.51 -19.07 -4.11
N GLU A 66 -2.78 -18.58 -3.10
CA GLU A 66 -3.17 -18.69 -1.69
C GLU A 66 -4.52 -18.02 -1.41
N GLY A 67 -4.72 -16.80 -1.93
CA GLY A 67 -5.98 -16.08 -1.79
C GLY A 67 -7.17 -16.82 -2.43
N ARG A 68 -6.94 -17.51 -3.55
CA ARG A 68 -7.95 -18.35 -4.19
C ARG A 68 -8.29 -19.57 -3.34
N ASN A 69 -7.29 -20.29 -2.86
CA ASN A 69 -7.49 -21.48 -2.03
C ASN A 69 -8.28 -21.15 -0.75
N ASN A 70 -7.97 -20.03 -0.10
CA ASN A 70 -8.67 -19.58 1.11
C ASN A 70 -10.12 -19.15 0.88
N ASN A 71 -10.51 -18.82 -0.36
CA ASN A 71 -11.89 -18.47 -0.71
C ASN A 71 -12.72 -19.68 -1.19
N GLU A 72 -12.05 -20.79 -1.55
CA GLU A 72 -12.68 -22.05 -1.96
C GLU A 72 -12.86 -23.04 -0.80
N THR A 73 -12.42 -22.71 0.42
CA THR A 73 -12.64 -23.46 1.67
C THR A 73 -13.63 -22.74 2.59
#